data_AF-G5RZU5-F1
#
_entry.id   AF-G5RZU5-F1
#
_cell.length_a   1.000
_cell.length_b   1.000
_cell.length_c   1.000
_cell.angle_alpha   90.00
_cell.angle_beta   90.00
_cell.angle_gamma   90.00
#
_symmetry.space_group_name_H-M   'P 1'
#
loop_
_entity.id
_entity.type
_entity.pdbx_description
1 polymer ?
#
loop_
_entity_poly.entity_id
_entity_poly.type
_entity_poly.pdbx_seq_one_letter_code
_entity_poly.pdbx_strand_id
1 'polypeptide(L)'
;MNVPDLPLAQVKGIRVTRCGSRHPADKVIPQEDPRGNTLYWIGPPGDKYDAGPDTDFAAVDEGYVSVTPLHVDLTAHSAHDVVSDWLDSVGVGTQW
;
A
#
# COMPACT_ATOMS: atom_id res chain seq x y z
N MET A 1 -1.08 10.38 -9.28
CA MET A 1 0.03 10.55 -10.23
C MET A 1 1.28 10.81 -9.43
N ASN A 2 2.38 10.10 -9.73
CA ASN A 2 3.69 10.30 -9.12
C ASN A 2 4.70 10.67 -10.20
N VAL A 3 5.54 11.67 -9.94
CA VAL A 3 6.53 12.19 -10.89
C VAL A 3 7.92 12.01 -10.26
N PRO A 4 8.90 11.42 -10.96
CA PRO A 4 10.25 11.28 -10.44
C PRO A 4 10.90 12.66 -10.28
N ASP A 5 11.70 12.83 -9.22
CA ASP A 5 12.43 14.07 -8.94
C ASP A 5 13.68 14.18 -9.84
N LEU A 6 13.43 14.42 -11.13
CA LEU A 6 14.44 14.52 -12.18
C LEU A 6 14.15 15.76 -13.06
N PRO A 7 15.18 16.37 -13.68
CA PRO A 7 14.97 17.35 -14.73
C PRO A 7 14.05 16.78 -15.83
N LEU A 8 13.14 17.59 -16.37
CA LEU A 8 12.12 17.11 -17.33
C LEU A 8 12.72 16.35 -18.52
N ALA A 9 13.87 16.78 -19.01
CA ALA A 9 14.57 16.12 -20.13
C ALA A 9 15.07 14.69 -19.82
N GLN A 10 15.13 14.31 -18.53
CA GLN A 10 15.54 12.98 -18.07
C GLN A 10 14.35 12.07 -17.74
N VAL A 11 13.13 12.61 -17.70
CA VAL A 11 11.91 11.82 -17.52
C VAL A 11 11.70 10.96 -18.76
N LYS A 12 11.70 9.63 -18.57
CA LYS A 12 11.71 8.67 -19.68
C LYS A 12 10.36 8.49 -20.38
N GLY A 13 9.29 9.04 -19.80
CA GLY A 13 7.93 8.96 -20.32
C GLY A 13 6.90 8.74 -19.21
N ILE A 14 5.76 8.16 -19.58
CA ILE A 14 4.62 7.90 -18.70
C ILE A 14 4.28 6.42 -18.74
N ARG A 15 3.92 5.82 -17.60
CA ARG A 15 3.37 4.47 -17.49
C ARG A 15 2.04 4.49 -16.74
N VAL A 16 1.07 3.74 -17.26
CA VAL A 16 -0.13 3.37 -16.49
C VAL A 16 0.26 2.23 -15.56
N THR A 17 -0.05 2.37 -14.27
CA THR A 17 0.42 1.48 -13.21
C THR A 17 -0.72 1.03 -12.32
N ARG A 18 -0.50 -0.05 -11.55
CA ARG A 18 -1.29 -0.37 -10.35
C ARG A 18 -0.53 0.05 -9.09
N CYS A 19 -1.21 0.15 -7.95
CA CYS A 19 -0.55 0.38 -6.67
C CYS A 19 0.29 -0.83 -6.27
N GLY A 20 1.56 -0.61 -5.91
CA GLY A 20 2.35 -1.57 -5.15
C GLY A 20 1.93 -1.63 -3.68
N SER A 21 2.64 -2.42 -2.88
CA SER A 21 2.38 -2.54 -1.44
C SER A 21 3.67 -2.58 -0.62
N ARG A 22 3.54 -2.39 0.70
CA ARG A 22 4.65 -2.41 1.65
C ARG A 22 4.40 -3.45 2.73
N HIS A 23 5.49 -3.89 3.37
CA HIS A 23 5.40 -4.64 4.60
C HIS A 23 4.74 -3.80 5.72
N PRO A 24 4.16 -4.46 6.75
CA PRO A 24 3.67 -3.75 7.93
C PRO A 24 4.76 -2.86 8.51
N ALA A 25 4.42 -1.59 8.78
CA ALA A 25 5.29 -0.70 9.54
C ALA A 25 5.24 -1.10 11.01
N ASP A 26 6.40 -1.37 11.61
CA ASP A 26 6.53 -1.93 12.96
C ASP A 26 7.21 -0.97 13.96
N LYS A 27 7.65 0.19 13.49
CA LYS A 27 8.42 1.15 14.29
C LYS A 27 7.53 2.18 14.97
N VAL A 28 7.79 2.40 16.25
CA VAL A 28 7.26 3.52 17.03
C VAL A 28 8.45 4.29 17.60
N ILE A 29 8.42 5.62 17.51
CA ILE A 29 9.51 6.48 17.98
C ILE A 29 9.06 7.17 19.26
N PRO A 30 9.56 6.76 20.45
CA PRO A 30 9.25 7.42 21.71
C PRO A 30 9.99 8.76 21.83
N GLN A 31 9.36 9.74 22.42
CA GLN A 31 9.94 11.05 22.73
C GLN A 31 9.38 11.57 24.05
N GLU A 32 10.23 12.06 24.95
CA GLU A 32 9.75 12.69 26.18
C GLU A 32 9.31 14.14 25.93
N ASP A 33 8.18 14.51 26.52
CA ASP A 33 7.77 15.91 26.63
C ASP A 33 8.56 16.64 27.75
N PRO A 34 8.50 17.98 27.82
CA PRO A 34 9.18 18.72 28.90
C PRO A 34 8.69 18.41 30.33
N ARG A 35 7.59 17.67 30.48
CA ARG A 35 7.02 17.22 31.76
C ARG A 35 7.40 15.77 32.08
N GLY A 36 8.20 15.11 31.24
CA GLY A 36 8.65 13.73 31.41
C GLY A 36 7.63 12.68 30.94
N ASN A 37 6.54 13.06 30.27
CA ASN A 37 5.62 12.08 29.70
C ASN A 37 6.16 11.54 28.38
N THR A 38 6.09 10.22 28.17
CA THR A 38 6.45 9.60 26.89
C THR A 38 5.35 9.83 25.85
N LEU A 39 5.69 10.54 24.78
CA LEU A 39 4.94 10.65 23.54
C LEU A 39 5.43 9.58 22.55
N TYR A 40 4.56 9.15 21.66
CA TYR A 40 4.86 8.11 20.67
C TYR A 40 4.52 8.61 19.27
N TRP A 41 5.53 8.62 18.39
CA TRP A 41 5.36 8.93 16.98
C TRP A 41 5.26 7.66 16.15
N ILE A 42 4.44 7.71 15.10
CA ILE A 42 4.41 6.68 14.06
C ILE A 42 5.78 6.68 13.35
N GLY A 43 6.43 5.52 13.29
CA GLY A 43 7.71 5.36 12.62
C GLY A 43 7.62 5.40 11.09
N PRO A 44 8.75 5.21 10.41
CA PRO A 44 8.78 5.17 8.94
C PRO A 44 7.94 4.01 8.39
N PRO A 45 7.49 4.10 7.13
CA PRO A 45 6.81 3.00 6.46
C PRO A 45 7.73 1.77 6.35
N GLY A 46 7.14 0.58 6.32
CA GLY A 46 7.87 -0.66 6.04
C GLY A 46 8.47 -0.69 4.63
N ASP A 47 9.35 -1.66 4.41
CA ASP A 47 10.00 -1.86 3.12
C ASP A 47 8.97 -2.22 2.02
N LYS A 48 9.34 -1.95 0.76
CA LYS A 48 8.50 -2.32 -0.39
C LYS A 48 8.34 -3.85 -0.41
N TYR A 49 7.10 -4.33 -0.56
CA TYR A 49 6.77 -5.76 -0.66
C TYR A 49 6.45 -6.12 -2.11
N ASP A 50 5.33 -5.59 -2.63
CA ASP A 50 5.00 -5.69 -4.05
C ASP A 50 5.48 -4.42 -4.77
N ALA A 51 6.60 -4.56 -5.47
CA ALA A 51 7.21 -3.53 -6.30
C ALA A 51 7.60 -4.08 -7.68
N GLY A 52 6.74 -4.93 -8.25
CA GLY A 52 6.94 -5.47 -9.60
C GLY A 52 6.95 -4.40 -10.70
N PRO A 53 7.33 -4.74 -11.94
CA PRO A 53 7.54 -3.78 -13.04
C PRO A 53 6.30 -2.94 -13.44
N ASP A 54 5.10 -3.41 -13.11
CA ASP A 54 3.81 -2.76 -13.38
C ASP A 54 3.31 -1.86 -12.24
N THR A 55 4.08 -1.78 -11.14
CA THR A 55 3.76 -0.97 -9.97
C THR A 55 4.16 0.49 -10.14
N ASP A 56 3.45 1.36 -9.42
CA ASP A 56 3.81 2.76 -9.26
C ASP A 56 5.21 2.96 -8.69
N PHE A 57 5.64 2.14 -7.71
CA PHE A 57 6.99 2.15 -7.18
C PHE A 57 8.05 1.94 -8.26
N ALA A 58 7.92 0.89 -9.07
CA ALA A 58 8.90 0.56 -10.10
C ALA A 58 8.97 1.63 -11.19
N ALA A 59 7.83 2.16 -11.63
CA ALA A 59 7.80 3.22 -12.64
C ALA A 59 8.58 4.47 -12.18
N VAL A 60 8.37 4.92 -10.94
CA VAL A 60 9.08 6.09 -10.39
C VAL A 60 10.56 5.79 -10.19
N ASP A 61 10.92 4.64 -9.62
CA ASP A 61 12.32 4.23 -9.44
C ASP A 61 13.08 4.14 -10.79
N GLU A 62 12.39 3.77 -11.87
CA GLU A 62 12.96 3.71 -13.23
C GLU A 62 12.99 5.06 -13.96
N GLY A 63 12.44 6.14 -13.38
CA GLY A 63 12.43 7.49 -13.96
C GLY A 63 11.27 7.76 -14.93
N TYR A 64 10.15 7.04 -14.80
CA TYR A 64 8.89 7.31 -15.50
C TYR A 64 7.88 7.99 -14.58
N VAL A 65 6.98 8.79 -15.17
CA VAL A 65 5.76 9.24 -14.46
C VAL A 65 4.83 8.04 -14.30
N SER A 66 4.31 7.84 -13.09
CA SER A 66 3.30 6.83 -12.78
C SER A 66 1.89 7.45 -12.74
N VAL A 67 0.97 6.85 -13.47
CA VAL A 67 -0.45 7.17 -13.47
C VAL A 67 -1.25 5.93 -13.08
N THR A 68 -1.78 5.94 -11.86
CA THR A 68 -2.63 4.85 -11.34
C THR A 68 -4.08 5.32 -11.28
N PRO A 69 -5.03 4.66 -11.98
CA PRO A 69 -6.45 4.92 -11.79
C PRO A 69 -6.88 4.38 -10.43
N LEU A 70 -7.61 5.19 -9.67
CA LEU A 70 -8.07 4.85 -8.33
C LEU A 70 -9.61 4.89 -8.28
N HIS A 71 -10.16 4.09 -7.37
CA HIS A 71 -11.56 4.07 -7.01
C HIS A 71 -11.73 4.09 -5.50
N VAL A 72 -12.95 4.32 -5.02
CA VAL A 72 -13.28 4.38 -3.58
C VAL A 72 -14.00 3.12 -3.08
N ASP A 73 -14.31 2.18 -3.98
CA ASP A 73 -14.86 0.88 -3.60
C ASP A 73 -13.76 0.04 -2.96
N LEU A 74 -13.90 -0.24 -1.66
CA LEU A 74 -12.94 -1.02 -0.87
C LEU A 74 -13.27 -2.52 -0.83
N THR A 75 -14.30 -2.96 -1.57
CA THR A 75 -14.73 -4.35 -1.58
C THR A 75 -13.62 -5.23 -2.18
N ALA A 76 -13.10 -6.16 -1.39
CA ALA A 76 -12.16 -7.17 -1.85
C ALA A 76 -12.90 -8.27 -2.63
N HIS A 77 -13.41 -7.93 -3.83
CA HIS A 77 -14.28 -8.77 -4.65
C HIS A 77 -13.77 -10.21 -4.83
N SER A 78 -12.45 -10.39 -4.96
CA SER A 78 -11.82 -11.71 -5.11
C SER A 78 -11.93 -12.62 -3.88
N ALA A 79 -12.23 -12.07 -2.70
CA ALA A 79 -12.36 -12.84 -1.47
C ALA A 79 -13.79 -13.36 -1.23
N HIS A 80 -14.77 -12.96 -2.05
CA HIS A 80 -16.19 -13.25 -1.83
C HIS A 80 -16.45 -14.75 -1.61
N ASP A 81 -16.08 -15.58 -2.58
CA ASP A 81 -16.38 -17.02 -2.55
C ASP A 81 -15.61 -17.72 -1.41
N VAL A 82 -14.35 -17.33 -1.18
CA VAL A 82 -13.54 -17.87 -0.07
C VAL A 82 -14.20 -17.62 1.28
N VAL A 83 -14.70 -16.40 1.50
CA VAL A 83 -15.37 -16.05 2.77
C VAL A 83 -16.73 -16.74 2.88
N SER A 84 -17.48 -16.84 1.77
CA SER A 84 -18.76 -17.56 1.73
C SER A 84 -18.58 -19.04 2.11
N ASP A 85 -17.69 -19.74 1.42
CA ASP A 85 -17.40 -21.16 1.68
C ASP A 85 -16.87 -21.37 3.10
N TRP A 86 -16.08 -20.42 3.62
CA TRP A 86 -15.60 -20.47 4.99
C TRP A 86 -16.76 -20.42 5.99
N LEU A 87 -17.71 -19.49 5.84
CA LEU A 87 -18.88 -19.38 6.71
C LEU A 87 -19.70 -20.66 6.75
N ASP A 88 -19.95 -21.27 5.58
CA ASP A 88 -20.63 -22.55 5.47
C ASP A 88 -19.85 -23.66 6.18
N SER A 89 -18.53 -23.71 5.98
CA SER A 89 -17.67 -24.75 6.57
C SER A 89 -17.60 -24.70 8.10
N VAL A 90 -17.75 -23.51 8.70
CA VAL A 90 -17.73 -23.33 10.16
C VAL A 90 -19.14 -23.25 10.77
N GLY A 91 -20.19 -23.43 9.97
CA GLY A 91 -21.58 -23.44 10.42
C GLY A 91 -22.09 -22.09 10.93
N VAL A 92 -21.48 -20.97 10.51
CA VAL A 92 -21.89 -19.64 10.97
C VAL A 92 -23.00 -19.10 10.06
N GLY A 93 -24.22 -19.00 10.59
CA GLY A 93 -25.39 -18.51 9.85
C GLY A 93 -26.20 -19.60 9.14
N THR A 94 -25.75 -20.84 9.18
CA THR A 94 -26.51 -22.04 8.78
C THR A 94 -26.86 -22.89 10.01
N GLN A 95 -27.98 -23.63 9.96
CA GLN A 95 -28.36 -24.59 10.99
C GLN A 95 -27.75 -25.99 10.76
N TRP A 96 -27.18 -26.21 9.58
CA TRP A 96 -26.69 -27.50 9.08
C TRP A 96 -25.34 -27.34 8.40
#